data_AF-A0AAW6XZK4-F1
#
_entry.id   AF-A0AAW6XZK4-F1
#
_cell.length_a   1.000
_cell.length_b   1.000
_cell.length_c   1.000
_cell.angle_alpha   90.00
_cell.angle_beta   90.00
_cell.angle_gamma   90.00
#
_symmetry.space_group_name_H-M   'P 1'
#
loop_
_entity.id
_entity.type
_entity.pdbx_description
1 polymer ?
#
loop_
_entity_poly.entity_id
_entity_poly.type
_entity_poly.pdbx_seq_one_letter_code
_entity_poly.pdbx_strand_id
1 'polypeptide(L)'
;PFADSIAPGILLAQAIGRLGNYFNQELFGGPTTLPWGLQIDPVHLPAGYAPGTTFHPTFLYEMLWNLGAAALLFWLDRKKKFAGGQVFALYV
;
A
#
# COMPACT_ATOMS: atom_id res chain seq x y z
N PRO A 1 -23.12 -0.45 11.09
CA PRO A 1 -23.78 -0.62 9.79
C PRO A 1 -23.50 0.46 8.72
N PHE A 2 -22.62 1.46 8.95
CA PHE A 2 -22.18 2.41 7.90
C PHE A 2 -20.65 2.36 7.67
N ALA A 3 -19.88 2.09 8.72
CA ALA A 3 -18.43 1.91 8.65
C ALA A 3 -18.02 0.65 7.84
N ASP A 4 -18.79 -0.43 7.92
CA ASP A 4 -18.52 -1.69 7.21
C ASP A 4 -18.60 -1.55 5.68
N SER A 5 -19.41 -0.62 5.18
CA SER A 5 -19.58 -0.35 3.75
C SER A 5 -18.55 0.63 3.18
N ILE A 6 -17.94 1.46 4.04
CA ILE A 6 -16.99 2.51 3.64
C ILE A 6 -15.53 2.03 3.73
N ALA A 7 -15.24 1.06 4.60
CA ALA A 7 -13.88 0.54 4.83
C ALA A 7 -13.14 0.08 3.55
N PRO A 8 -13.77 -0.63 2.60
CA PRO A 8 -13.10 -1.03 1.36
C PRO A 8 -12.74 0.17 0.47
N GLY A 9 -13.60 1.19 0.43
CA GLY A 9 -13.38 2.41 -0.35
C GLY A 9 -12.22 3.25 0.20
N ILE A 10 -12.08 3.34 1.53
CA ILE A 10 -10.97 4.05 2.16
C ILE A 10 -9.63 3.35 1.87
N LEU A 11 -9.57 2.03 1.96
CA LEU A 11 -8.34 1.27 1.67
C LEU A 11 -7.93 1.40 0.21
N LEU A 12 -8.89 1.43 -0.73
CA LEU A 12 -8.61 1.69 -2.14
C LEU A 12 -8.11 3.12 -2.38
N ALA A 13 -8.74 4.13 -1.75
CA ALA A 13 -8.27 5.51 -1.84
C ALA A 13 -6.86 5.67 -1.28
N GLN A 14 -6.55 5.00 -0.16
CA GLN A 14 -5.19 4.97 0.39
C GLN A 14 -4.20 4.28 -0.53
N ALA A 15 -4.58 3.15 -1.14
CA ALA A 15 -3.75 2.45 -2.12
C ALA A 15 -3.43 3.31 -3.35
N ILE A 16 -4.44 4.01 -3.91
CA ILE A 16 -4.26 4.93 -5.04
C ILE A 16 -3.39 6.12 -4.64
N GLY A 17 -3.55 6.66 -3.43
CA GLY A 17 -2.69 7.74 -2.93
C GLY A 17 -1.20 7.38 -2.92
N ARG A 18 -0.85 6.11 -2.70
CA ARG A 18 0.55 5.63 -2.74
C ARG A 18 1.13 5.59 -4.16
N LEU A 19 0.31 5.59 -5.21
CA LEU A 19 0.81 5.75 -6.58
C LEU A 19 1.39 7.15 -6.82
N GLY A 20 0.90 8.17 -6.11
CA GLY A 20 1.49 9.52 -6.14
C GLY A 20 2.96 9.50 -5.74
N ASN A 21 3.32 8.71 -4.72
CA ASN A 21 4.71 8.54 -4.28
C ASN A 21 5.60 7.90 -5.35
N TYR A 22 5.05 6.99 -6.15
CA TYR A 22 5.78 6.39 -7.28
C TYR A 22 6.06 7.42 -8.38
N PHE A 23 5.04 8.19 -8.78
CA PHE A 23 5.19 9.21 -9.83
C PHE A 23 6.06 10.39 -9.40
N ASN A 24 5.92 10.83 -8.15
CA ASN A 24 6.76 11.88 -7.57
C ASN A 24 8.17 11.38 -7.26
N GLN A 25 8.40 10.06 -7.26
CA GLN A 25 9.61 9.43 -6.76
C GLN A 25 9.94 9.93 -5.34
N GLU A 26 8.97 9.82 -4.43
CA GLU A 26 9.06 10.25 -3.04
C GLU A 26 8.73 9.07 -2.10
N LEU A 27 9.17 9.12 -0.83
CA LEU A 27 8.83 8.13 0.22
C LEU A 27 9.15 6.66 -0.14
N PHE A 28 10.25 6.44 -0.87
CA PHE A 28 10.85 5.13 -1.10
C PHE A 28 11.75 4.73 0.09
N GLY A 29 11.94 3.42 0.27
CA GLY A 29 12.70 2.88 1.40
C GLY A 29 14.22 2.95 1.20
N GLY A 30 14.95 2.21 2.02
CA GLY A 30 16.42 2.16 1.94
C GLY A 30 16.94 1.53 0.64
N PRO A 31 18.25 1.66 0.36
CA PRO A 31 18.90 1.03 -0.77
C PRO A 31 18.74 -0.49 -0.69
N THR A 32 18.51 -1.13 -1.83
CA THR A 32 18.28 -2.57 -1.94
C THR A 32 18.98 -3.14 -3.16
N THR A 33 19.35 -4.41 -3.12
CA THR A 33 19.93 -5.15 -4.26
C THR A 33 18.97 -6.21 -4.80
N LEU A 34 17.71 -6.18 -4.35
CA LEU A 34 16.69 -7.13 -4.77
C LEU A 34 16.24 -6.86 -6.22
N PRO A 35 15.82 -7.90 -6.96
CA PRO A 35 15.47 -7.76 -8.38
C PRO A 35 14.22 -6.91 -8.63
N TRP A 36 13.42 -6.62 -7.60
CA TRP A 36 12.27 -5.71 -7.64
C TRP A 36 12.58 -4.33 -7.03
N GLY A 37 13.86 -4.00 -6.87
CA GLY A 37 14.28 -2.68 -6.41
C GLY A 37 13.83 -1.58 -7.39
N LEU A 38 13.34 -0.48 -6.84
CA LEU A 38 12.92 0.69 -7.60
C LEU A 38 14.15 1.51 -7.97
N GLN A 39 14.37 1.74 -9.27
CA GLN A 39 15.30 2.75 -9.73
C GLN A 39 14.65 4.13 -9.70
N ILE A 40 15.39 5.11 -9.21
CA ILE A 40 14.94 6.50 -9.09
C ILE A 40 15.75 7.34 -10.06
N ASP A 41 15.09 8.35 -10.62
CA ASP A 41 15.73 9.28 -11.53
C ASP A 41 16.88 9.99 -10.78
N PRO A 42 18.08 10.14 -11.39
CA PRO A 42 19.16 10.93 -10.81
C PRO A 42 18.74 12.30 -10.26
N VAL A 43 17.70 12.94 -10.81
CA VAL A 43 17.18 14.23 -10.35
C VAL A 43 16.53 14.16 -8.96
N HIS A 44 15.94 13.02 -8.59
CA HIS A 44 15.28 12.79 -7.30
C HIS A 44 16.11 11.93 -6.34
N LEU A 45 17.35 11.60 -6.73
CA LEU A 45 18.22 10.75 -5.95
C LEU A 45 18.71 11.49 -4.69
N PRO A 46 18.60 10.91 -3.48
CA PRO A 46 19.11 11.54 -2.27
C PRO A 46 20.63 11.74 -2.35
N ALA A 47 21.12 12.87 -1.84
CA ALA A 47 22.54 13.16 -1.81
C ALA A 47 23.32 12.06 -1.05
N GLY A 48 24.35 11.51 -1.67
CA GLY A 48 25.17 10.44 -1.11
C GLY A 48 24.99 9.05 -1.75
N TYR A 49 24.01 8.88 -2.65
CA TYR A 49 23.87 7.65 -3.43
C TYR A 49 24.40 7.80 -4.85
N ALA A 50 24.97 6.72 -5.39
CA ALA A 50 25.42 6.70 -6.78
C ALA A 50 24.23 6.55 -7.75
N PRO A 51 24.27 7.17 -8.94
CA PRO A 51 23.29 6.92 -9.99
C PRO A 51 23.18 5.42 -10.29
N GLY A 52 21.95 4.92 -10.39
CA GLY A 52 21.67 3.48 -10.57
C GLY A 52 21.49 2.70 -9.26
N THR A 53 21.56 3.36 -8.09
CA THR A 53 21.15 2.74 -6.82
C THR A 53 19.66 2.42 -6.87
N THR A 54 19.32 1.17 -6.55
CA THR A 54 17.94 0.71 -6.39
C THR A 54 17.49 0.84 -4.94
N PHE A 55 16.21 1.16 -4.73
CA PHE A 55 15.61 1.34 -3.40
C PHE A 55 14.43 0.41 -3.18
N HIS A 56 14.07 0.16 -1.93
CA HIS A 56 12.85 -0.58 -1.61
C HIS A 56 11.61 0.21 -2.04
N PRO A 57 10.71 -0.35 -2.88
CA PRO A 57 9.44 0.28 -3.22
C PRO A 57 8.45 0.15 -2.05
N THR A 58 8.68 0.88 -0.96
CA THR A 58 7.83 0.90 0.24
C THR A 58 6.39 1.26 -0.07
N PHE A 59 6.16 2.22 -0.99
CA PHE A 59 4.82 2.57 -1.47
C PHE A 59 4.08 1.34 -2.05
N LEU A 60 4.79 0.45 -2.75
CA LEU A 60 4.22 -0.76 -3.35
C LEU A 60 3.88 -1.77 -2.26
N TYR A 61 4.74 -1.92 -1.25
CA TYR A 61 4.47 -2.79 -0.11
C TYR A 61 3.23 -2.34 0.67
N GLU A 62 3.12 -1.04 0.95
CA GLU A 62 1.94 -0.46 1.60
C GLU A 62 0.68 -0.59 0.73
N MET A 63 0.79 -0.38 -0.58
CA MET A 63 -0.32 -0.53 -1.52
C MET A 63 -0.81 -1.99 -1.57
N LEU A 64 0.10 -2.95 -1.70
CA LEU A 64 -0.24 -4.38 -1.71
C LEU A 64 -0.85 -4.83 -0.40
N TRP A 65 -0.37 -4.32 0.74
CA TRP A 65 -0.96 -4.58 2.04
C TRP A 65 -2.39 -4.06 2.13
N ASN A 66 -2.62 -2.79 1.75
CA ASN A 66 -3.96 -2.18 1.78
C ASN A 66 -4.94 -2.91 0.84
N LEU A 67 -4.49 -3.28 -0.36
CA LEU A 67 -5.28 -4.06 -1.31
C LEU A 67 -5.58 -5.48 -0.79
N GLY A 68 -4.59 -6.14 -0.19
CA GLY A 68 -4.74 -7.46 0.43
C GLY A 68 -5.72 -7.44 1.59
N ALA A 69 -5.62 -6.46 2.48
CA ALA A 69 -6.55 -6.24 3.57
C ALA A 69 -7.98 -5.97 3.06
N ALA A 70 -8.13 -5.09 2.06
CA ALA A 70 -9.43 -4.81 1.45
C ALA A 70 -10.05 -6.05 0.78
N ALA A 71 -9.24 -6.83 0.06
CA ALA A 71 -9.68 -8.07 -0.58
C ALA A 71 -10.08 -9.14 0.46
N LEU A 72 -9.32 -9.27 1.55
CA LEU A 72 -9.63 -10.17 2.65
C LEU A 72 -10.95 -9.78 3.33
N LEU A 73 -11.15 -8.49 3.62
CA LEU A 73 -12.41 -7.98 4.18
C LEU A 73 -13.59 -8.26 3.26
N PHE A 74 -13.44 -7.97 1.96
CA PHE A 74 -14.48 -8.26 0.96
C PHE A 74 -14.78 -9.75 0.84
N TRP A 75 -13.76 -10.60 0.89
CA TRP A 75 -13.92 -12.06 0.85
C TRP A 75 -14.63 -12.60 2.09
N LEU A 76 -14.28 -12.10 3.28
CA LEU A 76 -14.92 -12.47 4.54
C LEU A 76 -16.39 -12.05 4.58
N ASP A 77 -16.69 -10.82 4.14
CA ASP A 77 -18.06 -10.29 4.01
C ASP A 77 -18.90 -11.15 3.05
N ARG A 78 -18.31 -11.59 1.95
CA ARG A 78 -19.01 -12.43 0.96
C ARG A 78 -19.19 -13.89 1.41
N LYS A 79 -18.22 -14.46 2.14
CA LYS A 79 -18.28 -15.88 2.58
C LYS A 79 -19.17 -16.10 3.78
N LYS A 80 -19.27 -15.11 4.65
CA LYS A 80 -20.10 -15.19 5.84
C LYS A 80 -21.06 -14.03 5.74
N LYS A 81 -22.33 -14.29 5.45
CA LYS A 81 -23.42 -13.33 5.66
C LYS A 81 -23.43 -12.97 7.15
N PHE A 82 -22.50 -12.13 7.59
CA PHE A 82 -22.38 -11.71 8.97
C PHE A 82 -23.54 -10.76 9.23
N ALA A 83 -24.50 -11.19 10.05
CA ALA A 83 -25.38 -10.27 10.74
C ALA A 83 -24.49 -9.28 11.51
N GLY A 84 -24.79 -7.99 11.39
CA GLY A 84 -23.82 -6.91 11.55
C GLY A 84 -23.05 -6.87 12.87
N GLY A 85 -21.87 -6.22 12.81
CA GLY A 85 -21.15 -5.74 13.99
C GLY A 85 -19.80 -6.38 14.32
N GLN A 86 -19.34 -7.39 13.58
CA GLN A 86 -18.09 -8.10 13.91
C GLN A 86 -16.83 -7.56 13.19
N VAL A 87 -16.96 -6.60 12.30
CA VAL A 87 -15.81 -6.05 11.54
C VAL A 87 -14.88 -5.21 12.43
N PHE A 88 -15.37 -4.67 13.55
CA PHE A 88 -14.55 -3.88 14.47
C PHE A 88 -13.54 -4.71 15.29
N ALA A 89 -13.81 -6.00 15.52
CA ALA A 89 -12.93 -6.86 16.31
C ALA A 89 -11.69 -7.36 15.54
N LEU A 90 -11.63 -7.16 14.23
CA LEU A 90 -10.47 -7.48 13.39
C LEU A 90 -9.56 -6.27 13.13
N TYR A 91 -9.93 -5.09 13.63
CA TYR A 91 -9.16 -3.85 13.50
C TYR A 91 -8.25 -3.57 14.70
N VAL A 92 -8.45 -4.26 15.83
CA VAL A 92 -7.63 -4.16 17.07
C VAL A 92 -6.68 -5.34 17.16
#